data_AF-A0A8S9KC32-F1
#
_entry.id   AF-A0A8S9KC32-F1
#
_cell.length_a   1.000
_cell.length_b   1.000
_cell.length_c   1.000
_cell.angle_alpha   90.00
_cell.angle_beta   90.00
_cell.angle_gamma   90.00
#
_symmetry.space_group_name_H-M   'P 1'
#
loop_
_entity.id
_entity.type
_entity.pdbx_description
1 polymer ?
#
loop_
_entity_poly.entity_id
_entity_poly.type
_entity_poly.pdbx_seq_one_letter_code
_entity_poly.pdbx_strand_id
1 'polypeptide(L)'
;MASSVVSSFQPRSSFLGERNAFKVSTTPPFAQVGFSSKTIECKESRIGKQPIAVPSNVTIALEGQDLKVKGPLGELALTYPREVELLKEDSGFLRVKKTVETRRANQMHGLFRTLTDNMVVGVSKGFEKKLILVGVGYRATVEGKELSEIGQFAATVTKWRPPEPYKGKGVKYSDEIVRRKEGKAGKKK
;
A
#
# COMPACT_ATOMS: atom_id res chain seq x y z
N MET A 1 54.07 21.87 11.67
CA MET A 1 52.73 21.77 12.30
C MET A 1 51.70 22.30 11.29
N ALA A 2 51.28 21.46 10.34
CA ALA A 2 50.32 21.89 9.31
C ALA A 2 48.90 21.56 9.76
N SER A 3 48.10 22.60 10.01
CA SER A 3 46.70 22.52 10.39
C SER A 3 45.84 22.02 9.23
N SER A 4 45.24 20.83 9.39
CA SER A 4 44.26 20.30 8.43
C SER A 4 42.97 21.11 8.52
N VAL A 5 42.69 21.91 7.49
CA VAL A 5 41.45 22.70 7.38
C VAL A 5 40.31 21.77 6.98
N VAL A 6 39.42 21.46 7.92
CA VAL A 6 38.16 20.76 7.65
C VAL A 6 37.14 21.79 7.20
N SER A 7 36.88 21.91 5.89
CA SER A 7 35.78 22.74 5.39
C SER A 7 34.51 21.92 5.27
N SER A 8 33.55 22.14 6.16
CA SER A 8 32.20 21.58 6.06
C SER A 8 31.27 22.61 5.42
N PHE A 9 30.93 22.43 4.15
CA PHE A 9 29.95 23.27 3.46
C PHE A 9 28.54 22.67 3.63
N GLN A 10 27.66 23.36 4.36
CA GLN A 10 26.26 22.94 4.58
C GLN A 10 25.30 23.89 3.86
N PRO A 11 24.75 23.53 2.68
CA PRO A 11 23.66 24.31 2.09
C PRO A 11 22.35 23.98 2.82
N ARG A 12 21.84 24.92 3.63
CA ARG A 12 20.51 24.81 4.25
C ARG A 12 19.43 25.20 3.24
N SER A 13 18.75 24.23 2.64
CA SER A 13 17.49 24.45 1.92
C SER A 13 16.35 23.75 2.66
N SER A 14 15.31 24.48 3.06
CA SER A 14 14.16 23.97 3.83
C SER A 14 13.20 23.04 3.06
N PHE A 15 13.35 22.94 1.73
CA PHE A 15 12.42 22.18 0.88
C PHE A 15 12.87 20.74 0.60
N LEU A 16 14.11 20.42 0.94
CA LEU A 16 14.72 19.11 0.74
C LEU A 16 15.40 18.78 2.07
N GLY A 17 14.83 17.84 2.81
CA GLY A 17 15.42 17.36 4.06
C GLY A 17 16.93 17.17 3.92
N GLU A 18 17.66 17.50 4.99
CA GLU A 18 19.11 17.66 5.03
C GLU A 18 19.86 16.68 4.11
N ARG A 19 20.28 17.16 2.93
CA ARG A 19 21.02 16.34 1.97
C ARG A 19 22.38 15.96 2.54
N ASN A 20 22.82 14.76 2.17
CA ASN A 20 24.09 14.12 2.51
C ASN A 20 25.25 15.12 2.63
N ALA A 21 25.92 15.13 3.77
CA ALA A 21 27.13 15.92 3.95
C ALA A 21 28.29 15.20 3.24
N PHE A 22 28.89 15.85 2.25
CA PHE A 22 30.18 15.43 1.69
C PHE A 22 31.27 15.82 2.69
N LYS A 23 32.02 14.84 3.20
CA LYS A 23 33.28 15.09 3.92
C LYS A 23 34.43 14.75 2.97
N VAL A 24 35.18 15.77 2.60
CA VAL A 24 36.44 15.62 1.87
C VAL A 24 37.56 15.77 2.89
N SER A 25 38.23 14.67 3.24
CA SER A 25 39.45 14.73 4.05
C SER A 25 40.65 14.80 3.09
N THR A 26 41.33 15.94 3.08
CA THR A 26 42.55 16.12 2.30
C THR A 26 43.75 15.74 3.15
N THR A 27 44.13 14.46 3.15
CA THR A 27 45.46 14.01 3.59
C THR A 27 46.22 13.49 2.38
N PRO A 28 47.32 14.14 1.93
CA PRO A 28 48.15 13.57 0.86
C PRO A 28 48.77 12.24 1.33
N PRO A 29 48.86 11.19 0.47
CA PRO A 29 48.72 11.21 -0.98
C PRO A 29 47.36 10.71 -1.51
N PHE A 30 46.35 10.48 -0.67
CA PHE A 30 45.06 9.90 -1.10
C PHE A 30 43.87 10.68 -0.52
N ALA A 31 43.11 11.34 -1.38
CA ALA A 31 41.82 11.92 -1.00
C ALA A 31 40.81 10.78 -0.81
N GLN A 32 40.53 10.41 0.44
CA GLN A 32 39.41 9.53 0.74
C GLN A 32 38.12 10.35 0.75
N VAL A 33 37.27 10.12 -0.25
CA VAL A 33 35.90 10.65 -0.27
C VAL A 33 35.01 9.65 0.45
N GLY A 34 34.70 9.94 1.71
CA GLY A 34 33.78 9.14 2.51
C GLY A 34 32.34 9.64 2.37
N PHE A 35 31.44 8.82 1.84
CA PHE A 35 30.00 9.07 1.95
C PHE A 35 29.55 8.71 3.37
N SER A 36 29.32 9.71 4.23
CA SER A 36 28.59 9.45 5.48
C SER A 36 27.12 9.31 5.14
N SER A 37 26.60 8.08 5.10
CA SER A 37 25.15 7.89 5.14
C SER A 37 24.68 8.36 6.52
N LYS A 38 23.92 9.46 6.58
CA LYS A 38 23.21 9.80 7.81
C LYS A 38 22.23 8.67 8.09
N THR A 39 22.29 8.11 9.29
CA THR A 39 21.29 7.16 9.80
C THR A 39 19.93 7.85 9.73
N ILE A 40 19.08 7.44 8.78
CA ILE A 40 17.73 7.99 8.65
C ILE A 40 16.94 7.48 9.85
N GLU A 41 16.70 8.34 10.83
CA GLU A 41 15.81 8.03 11.95
C GLU A 41 14.40 7.77 11.44
N CYS A 42 14.03 6.50 11.43
CA CYS A 42 12.85 6.00 10.79
C CYS A 42 11.66 6.03 11.77
N LYS A 43 11.04 7.21 11.92
CA LYS A 43 9.80 7.37 12.71
C LYS A 43 8.75 6.33 12.29
N GLU A 44 8.11 5.72 13.27
CA GLU A 44 7.15 4.63 13.07
C GLU A 44 5.87 5.13 12.36
N SER A 45 5.32 4.29 11.47
CA SER A 45 4.14 4.64 10.66
C SER A 45 2.88 4.76 11.50
N ARG A 46 2.07 5.81 11.29
CA ARG A 46 0.74 5.96 11.91
C ARG A 46 -0.17 4.74 11.66
N ILE A 47 -0.07 4.15 10.47
CA ILE A 47 -0.85 2.97 10.08
C ILE A 47 -0.37 1.73 10.84
N GLY A 48 0.95 1.53 10.92
CA GLY A 48 1.52 0.35 11.58
C GLY A 48 1.39 0.34 13.11
N LYS A 49 1.16 1.50 13.74
CA LYS A 49 0.88 1.60 15.18
C LYS A 49 -0.49 1.08 15.57
N GLN A 50 -1.44 1.04 14.64
CA GLN A 50 -2.81 0.64 14.93
C GLN A 50 -2.91 -0.89 15.07
N PRO A 51 -3.35 -1.42 16.22
CA PRO A 51 -3.54 -2.85 16.41
C PRO A 51 -4.66 -3.36 15.51
N ILE A 52 -4.58 -4.65 15.15
CA ILE A 52 -5.60 -5.34 14.36
C ILE A 52 -6.45 -6.17 15.32
N ALA A 53 -7.75 -5.94 15.31
CA ALA A 53 -8.69 -6.70 16.13
C ALA A 53 -9.05 -8.02 15.42
N VAL A 54 -8.87 -9.15 16.11
CA VAL A 54 -9.23 -10.46 15.56
C VAL A 54 -10.63 -10.84 16.08
N PRO A 55 -11.64 -10.94 15.20
CA PRO A 55 -12.94 -11.45 15.61
C PRO A 55 -12.84 -12.94 15.94
N SER A 56 -13.67 -13.42 16.87
CA SER A 56 -13.67 -14.82 17.34
C SER A 56 -13.86 -15.87 16.23
N ASN A 57 -14.46 -15.48 15.12
CA ASN A 57 -14.72 -16.35 13.97
C ASN A 57 -13.46 -16.64 13.12
N VAL A 58 -12.32 -16.01 13.43
CA VAL A 58 -11.10 -16.07 12.63
C VAL A 58 -9.95 -16.65 13.44
N THR A 59 -9.32 -17.70 12.89
CA THR A 59 -8.17 -18.36 13.49
C THR A 59 -6.90 -18.00 12.71
N ILE A 60 -5.83 -17.66 13.42
CA ILE A 60 -4.54 -17.28 12.84
C ILE A 60 -3.48 -18.27 13.28
N ALA A 61 -2.81 -18.88 12.31
CA ALA A 61 -1.64 -19.72 12.50
C ALA A 61 -0.38 -18.99 11.99
N LEU A 62 0.66 -18.95 12.83
CA LEU A 62 1.95 -18.36 12.53
C LEU A 62 3.00 -19.48 12.48
N GLU A 63 3.53 -19.73 11.30
CA GLU A 63 4.62 -20.69 11.05
C GLU A 63 5.89 -19.88 10.74
N GLY A 64 6.50 -19.31 11.78
CA GLY A 64 7.66 -18.42 11.65
C GLY A 64 7.29 -17.12 10.94
N GLN A 65 7.58 -17.03 9.64
CA GLN A 65 7.24 -15.89 8.78
C GLN A 65 5.98 -16.11 7.95
N ASP A 66 5.50 -17.35 7.82
CA ASP A 66 4.28 -17.63 7.07
C ASP A 66 3.06 -17.44 7.97
N LEU A 67 2.15 -16.59 7.50
CA LEU A 67 0.89 -16.29 8.15
C LEU A 67 -0.25 -16.95 7.38
N LYS A 68 -1.03 -17.76 8.09
CA LYS A 68 -2.26 -18.40 7.59
C LYS A 68 -3.45 -17.89 8.40
N VAL A 69 -4.42 -17.28 7.71
CA VAL A 69 -5.67 -16.78 8.30
C VAL A 69 -6.80 -17.65 7.79
N LYS A 70 -7.51 -18.31 8.72
CA LYS A 70 -8.67 -19.14 8.43
C LYS A 70 -9.92 -18.48 8.98
N GLY A 71 -10.98 -18.48 8.18
CA GLY A 71 -12.28 -17.98 8.59
C GLY A 71 -13.42 -18.68 7.85
N PRO A 72 -14.67 -18.25 8.05
CA PRO A 72 -15.85 -18.89 7.45
C PRO A 72 -15.85 -18.84 5.91
N LEU A 73 -15.27 -17.81 5.30
CA LEU A 73 -15.29 -17.62 3.84
C LEU A 73 -14.08 -18.25 3.13
N GLY A 74 -13.17 -18.88 3.88
CA GLY A 74 -12.01 -19.58 3.33
C GLY A 74 -10.72 -19.32 4.11
N GLU A 75 -9.61 -19.63 3.44
CA GLU A 75 -8.27 -19.52 4.00
C GLU A 75 -7.40 -18.64 3.12
N LEU A 76 -6.59 -17.77 3.73
CA LEU A 76 -5.63 -16.92 3.06
C LEU A 76 -4.25 -17.11 3.68
N ALA A 77 -3.21 -17.12 2.84
CA ALA A 77 -1.83 -17.25 3.25
C ALA A 77 -0.99 -16.06 2.74
N LEU A 78 -0.05 -15.60 3.56
CA LEU A 78 0.88 -14.52 3.23
C LEU A 78 2.22 -14.77 3.92
N THR A 79 3.32 -14.62 3.19
CA THR A 79 4.68 -14.72 3.73
C THR A 79 5.19 -13.34 4.14
N TYR A 80 5.69 -13.23 5.37
CA TYR A 80 6.31 -12.01 5.88
C TYR A 80 7.78 -11.90 5.46
N PRO A 81 8.26 -10.69 5.18
CA PRO A 81 9.67 -10.45 4.92
C PRO A 81 10.43 -10.37 6.25
N ARG A 82 11.74 -10.57 6.20
CA ARG A 82 12.60 -10.67 7.40
C ARG A 82 12.65 -9.41 8.24
N GLU A 83 12.35 -8.24 7.66
CA GLU A 83 12.41 -6.96 8.37
C GLU A 83 11.25 -6.74 9.33
N VAL A 84 10.20 -7.56 9.27
CA VAL A 84 8.92 -7.35 9.96
C VAL A 84 8.44 -8.65 10.59
N GLU A 85 8.04 -8.57 11.85
CA GLU A 85 7.52 -9.69 12.63
C GLU A 85 6.09 -9.40 13.09
N LEU A 86 5.29 -10.44 13.26
CA LEU A 86 3.94 -10.33 13.76
C LEU A 86 3.85 -10.91 15.18
N LEU A 87 3.36 -10.10 16.12
CA LEU A 87 3.10 -10.51 17.48
C LEU A 87 1.60 -10.66 17.71
N LYS A 88 1.23 -11.79 18.31
CA LYS A 88 -0.11 -12.08 18.78
C LYS A 88 -0.18 -11.77 20.27
N GLU A 89 -1.09 -10.89 20.67
CA GLU A 89 -1.37 -10.58 22.07
C GLU A 89 -2.53 -11.47 22.56
N ASP A 90 -2.49 -11.90 23.82
CA ASP A 90 -3.53 -12.76 24.41
C ASP A 90 -4.90 -12.08 24.50
N SER A 91 -4.90 -10.74 24.40
CA SER A 91 -6.08 -9.88 24.35
C SER A 91 -6.85 -9.93 23.02
N GLY A 92 -6.43 -10.76 22.06
CA GLY A 92 -7.10 -10.89 20.75
C GLY A 92 -6.69 -9.82 19.74
N PHE A 93 -5.63 -9.07 20.02
CA PHE A 93 -5.04 -8.09 19.10
C PHE A 93 -3.78 -8.64 18.43
N LEU A 94 -3.57 -8.27 17.17
CA LEU A 94 -2.30 -8.47 16.48
C LEU A 94 -1.57 -7.14 16.37
N ARG A 95 -0.26 -7.18 16.61
CA ARG A 95 0.64 -6.05 16.39
C ARG A 95 1.77 -6.46 15.48
N VAL A 96 2.02 -5.65 14.46
CA VAL A 96 3.17 -5.81 13.58
C VAL A 96 4.34 -5.05 14.19
N LYS A 97 5.48 -5.70 14.39
CA LYS A 97 6.74 -5.10 14.87
C LYS A 97 7.78 -5.09 13.76
N LYS A 98 8.73 -4.17 13.86
CA LYS A 98 9.89 -4.07 12.97
C LYS A 98 11.08 -4.70 13.67
N THR A 99 11.85 -5.49 12.94
CA THR A 99 13.09 -6.10 13.45
C THR A 99 14.28 -5.15 13.30
N VAL A 100 14.27 -4.30 12.26
CA VAL A 100 15.35 -3.33 11.98
C VAL A 100 14.78 -1.94 11.75
N GLU A 101 15.47 -0.90 12.21
CA GLU A 101 15.09 0.51 11.99
C GLU A 101 15.63 1.06 10.65
N THR A 102 15.31 0.38 9.55
CA THR A 102 15.62 0.87 8.20
C THR A 102 14.40 1.51 7.54
N ARG A 103 14.65 2.35 6.52
CA ARG A 103 13.58 2.90 5.68
C ARG A 103 12.72 1.81 5.04
N ARG A 104 13.34 0.68 4.64
CA ARG A 104 12.63 -0.47 4.07
C ARG A 104 11.69 -1.10 5.09
N ALA A 105 12.17 -1.39 6.30
CA ALA A 105 11.36 -1.94 7.38
C ALA A 105 10.15 -1.05 7.70
N ASN A 106 10.33 0.27 7.68
CA ASN A 106 9.24 1.23 7.87
C ASN A 106 8.16 1.18 6.78
N GLN A 107 8.53 1.01 5.53
CA GLN A 107 7.59 0.84 4.42
C GLN A 107 6.82 -0.47 4.56
N MET A 108 7.53 -1.56 4.90
CA MET A 108 6.95 -2.88 5.09
C MET A 108 5.99 -2.91 6.29
N HIS A 109 6.33 -2.25 7.40
CA HIS A 109 5.51 -2.21 8.61
C HIS A 109 4.06 -1.77 8.34
N GLY A 110 3.86 -0.66 7.60
CA GLY A 110 2.53 -0.17 7.27
C GLY A 110 1.79 -1.06 6.24
N LEU A 111 2.53 -1.60 5.26
CA LEU A 111 1.98 -2.49 4.25
C LEU A 111 1.43 -3.77 4.88
N PHE A 112 2.25 -4.47 5.65
CA PHE A 112 1.89 -5.77 6.22
C PHE A 112 0.80 -5.66 7.28
N ARG A 113 0.72 -4.55 8.03
CA ARG A 113 -0.43 -4.27 8.89
C ARG A 113 -1.73 -4.21 8.08
N THR A 114 -1.72 -3.51 6.94
CA THR A 114 -2.91 -3.36 6.10
C THR A 114 -3.29 -4.66 5.41
N LEU A 115 -2.30 -5.43 4.95
CA LEU A 115 -2.55 -6.74 4.33
C LEU A 115 -3.19 -7.72 5.32
N THR A 116 -2.69 -7.79 6.55
CA THR A 116 -3.29 -8.68 7.56
C THR A 116 -4.68 -8.26 7.98
N ASP A 117 -4.92 -6.98 8.17
CA ASP A 117 -6.27 -6.44 8.45
C ASP A 117 -7.25 -6.81 7.32
N ASN A 118 -6.82 -6.62 6.06
CA ASN A 118 -7.62 -7.00 4.89
C ASN A 118 -7.87 -8.51 4.82
N MET A 119 -6.91 -9.36 5.18
CA MET A 119 -7.11 -10.82 5.24
C MET A 119 -8.16 -11.18 6.31
N VAL A 120 -8.04 -10.62 7.52
CA VAL A 120 -8.97 -10.88 8.63
C VAL A 120 -10.39 -10.43 8.29
N VAL A 121 -10.55 -9.20 7.78
CA VAL A 121 -11.85 -8.70 7.33
C VAL A 121 -12.36 -9.52 6.14
N GLY A 122 -11.49 -9.90 5.22
CA GLY A 122 -11.80 -10.67 4.02
C GLY A 122 -12.34 -12.07 4.33
N VAL A 123 -11.70 -12.84 5.22
CA VAL A 123 -12.19 -14.18 5.60
C VAL A 123 -13.42 -14.13 6.50
N SER A 124 -13.65 -13.02 7.20
CA SER A 124 -14.79 -12.85 8.12
C SER A 124 -16.04 -12.31 7.45
N LYS A 125 -15.94 -11.17 6.77
CA LYS A 125 -17.08 -10.44 6.17
C LYS A 125 -17.11 -10.56 4.65
N GLY A 126 -15.95 -10.77 4.02
CA GLY A 126 -15.81 -10.72 2.57
C GLY A 126 -15.76 -9.30 2.02
N PHE A 127 -15.63 -9.20 0.70
CA PHE A 127 -15.60 -7.94 -0.02
C PHE A 127 -16.65 -7.94 -1.14
N GLU A 128 -17.42 -6.87 -1.22
CA GLU A 128 -18.37 -6.62 -2.32
C GLU A 128 -17.93 -5.41 -3.15
N LYS A 129 -18.12 -5.48 -4.48
CA LYS A 129 -17.94 -4.35 -5.39
C LYS A 129 -19.25 -4.10 -6.13
N LYS A 130 -19.85 -2.94 -5.90
CA LYS A 130 -21.10 -2.52 -6.54
C LYS A 130 -20.79 -1.76 -7.83
N LEU A 131 -21.29 -2.26 -8.95
CA LEU A 131 -21.12 -1.67 -10.28
C LEU A 131 -22.48 -1.18 -10.80
N ILE A 132 -22.47 -0.03 -11.47
CA ILE A 132 -23.66 0.58 -12.08
C ILE A 132 -23.44 0.67 -13.59
N LEU A 133 -24.44 0.22 -14.34
CA LEU A 133 -24.53 0.36 -15.79
C LEU A 133 -25.24 1.67 -16.14
N VAL A 134 -24.60 2.52 -16.93
CA VAL A 134 -25.17 3.78 -17.40
C VAL A 134 -25.31 3.74 -18.91
N GLY A 135 -26.55 3.74 -19.41
CA GLY A 135 -26.84 3.68 -20.84
C GLY A 135 -28.26 3.22 -21.11
N VAL A 136 -28.78 3.53 -22.30
CA VAL A 136 -30.08 3.03 -22.73
C VAL A 136 -29.88 1.61 -23.27
N GLY A 137 -30.69 0.66 -22.80
CA GLY A 137 -30.61 -0.75 -23.21
C GLY A 137 -29.50 -1.57 -22.54
N TYR A 138 -28.78 -1.00 -21.56
CA TYR A 138 -27.71 -1.72 -20.87
C TYR A 138 -28.31 -2.53 -19.73
N ARG A 139 -28.13 -3.84 -19.78
CA ARG A 139 -28.52 -4.80 -18.75
C ARG A 139 -27.47 -5.89 -18.66
N ALA A 140 -27.30 -6.46 -17.48
CA ALA A 140 -26.44 -7.61 -17.26
C ALA A 140 -27.28 -8.76 -16.71
N THR A 141 -27.16 -9.92 -17.33
CA THR A 141 -27.67 -11.20 -16.85
C THR A 141 -26.48 -12.13 -16.71
N VAL A 142 -26.45 -12.89 -15.61
CA VAL A 142 -25.42 -13.91 -15.41
C VAL A 142 -25.96 -15.21 -16.00
N GLU A 143 -25.28 -15.73 -17.02
CA GLU A 143 -25.59 -17.02 -17.64
C GLU A 143 -24.41 -17.97 -17.36
N GLY A 144 -24.71 -19.18 -16.90
CA GLY A 144 -23.71 -20.16 -16.47
C GLY A 144 -23.50 -20.24 -14.96
N LYS A 145 -22.74 -21.27 -14.53
CA LYS A 145 -22.48 -21.58 -13.11
C LYS A 145 -20.98 -21.59 -12.76
N GLU A 146 -20.09 -21.44 -13.75
CA GLU A 146 -18.66 -21.48 -13.50
C GLU A 146 -18.18 -20.19 -12.81
N LEU A 147 -17.96 -20.28 -11.50
CA LEU A 147 -17.60 -19.15 -10.64
C LEU A 147 -16.25 -18.51 -11.03
N SER A 148 -15.32 -19.30 -11.57
CA SER A 148 -14.00 -18.84 -12.04
C SER A 148 -14.13 -17.85 -13.20
N GLU A 149 -14.86 -18.22 -14.23
CA GLU A 149 -15.05 -17.38 -15.43
C GLU A 149 -15.87 -16.12 -15.11
N ILE A 150 -16.95 -16.28 -14.34
CA ILE A 150 -17.79 -15.16 -13.88
C ILE A 150 -16.96 -14.17 -13.05
N GLY A 151 -16.09 -14.68 -12.16
CA GLY A 151 -15.20 -13.87 -11.34
C GLY A 151 -14.16 -13.10 -12.17
N GLN A 152 -13.51 -13.75 -13.14
CA GLN A 152 -12.56 -13.10 -14.04
C GLN A 152 -13.22 -12.02 -14.91
N PHE A 153 -14.42 -12.30 -15.41
CA PHE A 153 -15.21 -11.34 -16.17
C PHE A 153 -15.60 -10.16 -15.29
N ALA A 154 -16.11 -10.39 -14.07
CA ALA A 154 -16.47 -9.35 -13.12
C ALA A 154 -15.28 -8.44 -12.74
N ALA A 155 -14.07 -9.00 -12.66
CA ALA A 155 -12.86 -8.21 -12.40
C ALA A 155 -12.47 -7.30 -13.57
N THR A 156 -12.78 -7.72 -14.81
CA THR A 156 -12.34 -7.04 -16.04
C THR A 156 -13.47 -6.24 -16.71
N VAL A 157 -14.71 -6.32 -16.22
CA VAL A 157 -15.90 -5.75 -16.86
C VAL A 157 -15.79 -4.23 -17.10
N THR A 158 -15.15 -3.49 -16.19
CA THR A 158 -14.92 -2.04 -16.32
C THR A 158 -13.91 -1.71 -17.43
N LYS A 159 -12.95 -2.60 -17.70
CA LYS A 159 -12.01 -2.47 -18.81
C LYS A 159 -12.70 -2.65 -20.16
N TRP A 160 -13.75 -3.48 -20.21
CA TRP A 160 -14.48 -3.77 -21.44
C TRP A 160 -15.31 -2.58 -21.93
N ARG A 161 -15.99 -1.89 -21.01
CA ARG A 161 -16.79 -0.68 -21.31
C ARG A 161 -16.56 0.41 -20.24
N PRO A 162 -15.46 1.16 -20.32
CA PRO A 162 -15.17 2.24 -19.38
C PRO A 162 -16.19 3.40 -19.52
N PRO A 163 -16.39 4.21 -18.46
CA PRO A 163 -17.32 5.33 -18.51
C PRO A 163 -16.84 6.44 -19.45
N GLU A 164 -17.69 6.81 -20.40
CA GLU A 164 -17.38 7.85 -21.39
C GLU A 164 -17.19 9.25 -20.75
N PRO A 165 -16.23 10.07 -21.22
CA PRO A 165 -15.99 11.40 -20.66
C PRO A 165 -17.13 12.41 -20.82
N TYR A 166 -18.09 12.22 -21.73
CA TYR A 166 -19.13 13.24 -21.97
C TYR A 166 -20.41 12.92 -21.20
N LYS A 167 -20.97 11.72 -21.41
CA LYS A 167 -22.24 11.29 -20.82
C LYS A 167 -22.05 10.33 -19.65
N GLY A 168 -20.83 9.84 -19.39
CA GLY A 168 -20.56 8.84 -18.36
C GLY A 168 -21.21 7.49 -18.63
N LYS A 169 -21.48 7.17 -19.90
CA LYS A 169 -22.06 5.88 -20.31
C LYS A 169 -21.03 4.78 -20.19
N GLY A 170 -21.43 3.58 -19.80
CA GLY A 170 -20.54 2.44 -19.56
C GLY A 170 -20.75 1.83 -18.19
N VAL A 171 -19.79 1.03 -17.75
CA VAL A 171 -19.76 0.40 -16.43
C VAL A 171 -18.90 1.27 -15.52
N LYS A 172 -19.46 1.69 -14.39
CA LYS A 172 -18.73 2.46 -13.36
C LYS A 172 -18.93 1.83 -11.99
N TYR A 173 -18.06 2.15 -11.04
CA TYR A 173 -18.36 1.82 -9.63
C TYR A 173 -19.50 2.68 -9.11
N SER A 174 -20.21 2.20 -8.09
CA SER A 174 -21.35 2.92 -7.49
C SER A 174 -20.99 4.34 -7.09
N ASP A 175 -19.81 4.50 -6.50
CA ASP A 175 -19.35 5.74 -5.87
C ASP A 175 -18.35 6.50 -6.76
N GLU A 176 -18.17 6.08 -8.01
CA GLU A 176 -17.20 6.68 -8.94
C GLU A 176 -17.71 8.02 -9.49
N ILE A 177 -16.90 9.06 -9.30
CA ILE A 177 -17.14 10.39 -9.86
C ILE A 177 -16.49 10.50 -11.23
N VAL A 178 -17.31 10.43 -12.28
CA VAL A 178 -16.86 10.61 -13.67
C VAL A 178 -16.77 12.11 -14.00
N ARG A 179 -15.56 12.61 -14.23
CA ARG A 179 -15.34 13.99 -14.68
C ARG A 179 -15.87 14.15 -16.10
N ARG A 180 -16.97 14.91 -16.25
CA ARG A 180 -17.62 15.14 -17.54
C ARG A 180 -16.99 16.31 -18.28
N LYS A 181 -16.66 16.10 -19.56
CA LYS A 181 -16.29 17.14 -20.51
C LYS A 181 -17.56 17.79 -21.08
N GLU A 182 -17.44 19.07 -21.43
CA GLU A 182 -18.51 19.78 -22.14
C GLU A 182 -18.80 19.10 -23.48
N GLY A 183 -20.08 19.02 -23.81
CA GLY A 183 -20.57 18.40 -25.04
C GLY A 183 -20.38 19.29 -26.27
N LYS A 184 -21.37 19.34 -27.16
CA LYS A 184 -21.30 20.14 -28.39
C LYS A 184 -20.95 21.61 -28.08
N ALA A 185 -19.76 22.02 -28.54
CA ALA A 185 -19.16 23.35 -28.36
C ALA A 185 -19.81 24.45 -29.24
N GLY A 186 -21.13 24.39 -29.44
CA GLY A 186 -21.84 25.26 -30.39
C GLY A 186 -22.62 26.40 -29.75
N LYS A 187 -22.83 26.40 -28.43
CA LYS A 187 -23.62 27.45 -27.78
C LYS A 187 -22.70 28.57 -27.32
N LYS A 188 -22.51 29.58 -28.19
CA LYS A 188 -21.98 30.89 -27.77
C LYS A 188 -22.87 31.42 -26.65
N LYS A 189 -22.26 31.80 -25.54
CA LYS A 189 -22.92 32.35 -24.36
C LYS A 189 -23.30 33.80 -24.60
#